data_AF-A0A969BS45-F1
#
_entry.id   AF-A0A969BS45-F1
#
_cell.length_a   1.000
_cell.length_b   1.000
_cell.length_c   1.000
_cell.angle_alpha   90.00
_cell.angle_beta   90.00
_cell.angle_gamma   90.00
#
_symmetry.space_group_name_H-M   'P 1'
#
loop_
_entity.id
_entity.type
_entity.pdbx_description
1 polymer ?
#
loop_
_entity_poly.entity_id
_entity_poly.type
_entity_poly.pdbx_seq_one_letter_code
_entity_poly.pdbx_strand_id
1 'polypeptide(L)'
;MSYDYKQLETDLRELLGAMSCFSPSEVEEVEQFLEAGEYGLAFETFCGIAKEENKPVSNVLRPKVRALAHQMEIDPIWWTEIAKEE
;
A
#
# COMPACT_ATOMS: atom_id res chain seq x y z
N MET A 1 -10.23 -20.05 -5.21
CA MET A 1 -8.87 -19.50 -5.09
C MET A 1 -8.68 -19.16 -3.63
N SER A 2 -7.75 -19.80 -2.93
CA SER A 2 -7.38 -19.37 -1.58
C SER A 2 -6.53 -18.11 -1.76
N TYR A 3 -7.05 -16.94 -1.41
CA TYR A 3 -6.21 -15.77 -1.26
C TYR A 3 -5.27 -16.04 -0.10
N ASP A 4 -3.96 -15.99 -0.34
CA ASP A 4 -2.96 -16.09 0.72
C ASP A 4 -2.91 -14.74 1.45
N TYR A 5 -3.86 -14.54 2.36
CA TYR A 5 -3.97 -13.33 3.17
C TYR A 5 -2.70 -13.06 3.98
N LYS A 6 -1.95 -14.10 4.35
CA LYS A 6 -0.63 -13.98 4.98
C LYS A 6 0.42 -13.37 4.05
N GLN A 7 0.36 -13.71 2.77
CA GLN A 7 1.26 -13.15 1.77
C GLN A 7 0.89 -11.68 1.53
N LEU A 8 -0.40 -11.36 1.42
CA LEU A 8 -0.89 -9.97 1.33
C LEU A 8 -0.40 -9.12 2.50
N GLU A 9 -0.56 -9.59 3.73
CA GLU A 9 -0.07 -8.92 4.94
C GLU A 9 1.44 -8.66 4.86
N THR A 10 2.21 -9.69 4.51
CA THR A 10 3.67 -9.60 4.40
C THR A 10 4.07 -8.57 3.34
N ASP A 11 3.47 -8.63 2.15
CA ASP A 11 3.80 -7.74 1.05
C ASP A 11 3.45 -6.27 1.36
N LEU A 12 2.30 -6.01 2.00
CA LEU A 12 1.90 -4.68 2.46
C LEU A 12 2.85 -4.16 3.55
N ARG A 13 3.23 -5.01 4.51
CA ARG A 13 4.13 -4.61 5.59
C ARG A 13 5.53 -4.30 5.08
N GLU A 14 6.02 -5.07 4.12
CA GLU A 14 7.27 -4.76 3.42
C GLU A 14 7.17 -3.46 2.62
N LEU A 15 6.05 -3.20 1.95
CA LEU A 15 5.82 -1.96 1.21
C LEU A 15 5.82 -0.75 2.16
N LEU A 16 5.13 -0.86 3.29
CA LEU A 16 5.07 0.15 4.33
C LEU A 16 6.45 0.40 4.95
N GLY A 17 7.19 -0.67 5.27
CA GLY A 17 8.54 -0.58 5.81
C GLY A 17 9.56 0.01 4.82
N ALA A 18 9.31 -0.11 3.52
CA ALA A 18 10.14 0.51 2.49
C ALA A 18 9.83 2.02 2.30
N MET A 19 8.68 2.50 2.78
CA MET A 19 8.32 3.93 2.76
C MET A 19 8.95 4.67 3.94
N SER A 20 10.24 4.94 3.86
CA SER A 20 10.97 5.74 4.87
C SER A 20 10.47 7.18 5.03
N CYS A 21 9.61 7.65 4.12
CA CYS A 21 9.00 8.98 4.15
C CYS A 21 7.72 9.04 4.99
N PHE A 22 7.19 7.89 5.43
CA PHE A 22 6.02 7.84 6.30
C PHE A 22 6.48 8.11 7.75
N SER A 23 5.71 8.92 8.45
CA SER A 23 5.90 9.20 9.87
C SER A 23 5.38 8.02 10.70
N PRO A 24 5.81 7.88 11.96
CA PRO A 24 5.34 6.80 12.82
C PRO A 24 3.80 6.72 12.93
N SER A 25 3.11 7.87 13.00
CA SER A 25 1.64 7.90 13.08
C SER A 25 0.97 7.39 11.81
N GLU A 26 1.52 7.69 10.64
CA GLU A 26 0.97 7.24 9.35
C GLU A 26 1.22 5.75 9.12
N VAL A 27 2.37 5.25 9.58
CA VAL A 27 2.65 3.82 9.63
C VAL A 27 1.64 3.12 10.54
N GLU A 28 1.39 3.68 11.73
CA GLU A 28 0.41 3.15 12.70
C GLU A 28 -1.00 3.09 12.10
N GLU A 29 -1.45 4.13 11.40
CA GLU A 29 -2.77 4.13 10.72
C GLU A 29 -2.92 2.98 9.73
N VAL A 30 -1.90 2.69 8.92
CA VAL A 30 -1.93 1.57 7.98
C VAL A 30 -1.84 0.22 8.73
N GLU A 31 -1.00 0.13 9.76
CA GLU A 31 -0.85 -1.09 10.56
C GLU A 31 -2.15 -1.48 11.30
N GLN A 32 -2.95 -0.52 11.76
CA GLN A 32 -4.24 -0.80 12.40
C GLN A 32 -5.18 -1.59 11.49
N PHE A 33 -5.24 -1.26 10.20
CA PHE A 33 -6.05 -2.00 9.22
C PHE A 33 -5.43 -3.35 8.85
N LEU A 34 -4.09 -3.45 8.83
CA LEU A 34 -3.40 -4.72 8.63
C LEU A 34 -3.71 -5.71 9.76
N GLU A 35 -3.61 -5.27 11.01
CA GLU A 35 -3.90 -6.10 12.19
C GLU A 35 -5.39 -6.52 12.26
N ALA A 36 -6.29 -5.69 11.74
CA ALA A 36 -7.71 -6.00 11.61
C ALA A 36 -8.02 -6.98 10.46
N GLY A 37 -7.03 -7.30 9.60
CA GLY A 37 -7.22 -8.12 8.40
C GLY A 37 -7.93 -7.39 7.26
N GLU A 38 -8.04 -6.06 7.34
CA GLU A 38 -8.65 -5.19 6.32
C GLU A 38 -7.60 -4.74 5.30
N TYR A 39 -7.00 -5.69 4.57
CA TYR A 39 -5.87 -5.42 3.67
C TYR A 39 -6.16 -4.41 2.56
N GLY A 40 -7.39 -4.45 2.01
CA GLY A 40 -7.81 -3.49 0.99
C GLY A 40 -7.82 -2.06 1.54
N LEU A 41 -8.42 -1.89 2.71
CA LEU A 41 -8.48 -0.60 3.39
C LEU A 41 -7.09 -0.13 3.84
N ALA A 42 -6.24 -1.04 4.32
CA ALA A 42 -4.85 -0.74 4.63
C ALA A 42 -4.10 -0.18 3.41
N PHE A 43 -4.31 -0.80 2.24
CA PHE A 43 -3.70 -0.35 0.99
C PHE A 43 -4.29 0.98 0.48
N GLU A 44 -5.59 1.18 0.61
CA GLU A 44 -6.26 2.46 0.30
C GLU A 44 -5.72 3.58 1.20
N THR A 45 -5.60 3.35 2.49
CA THR A 45 -5.02 4.30 3.46
C THR A 45 -3.57 4.60 3.10
N PHE A 46 -2.75 3.59 2.79
CA PHE A 46 -1.38 3.78 2.29
C PHE A 46 -1.32 4.70 1.06
N CYS A 47 -2.20 4.44 0.07
CA CYS A 47 -2.26 5.24 -1.14
C CYS A 47 -2.77 6.66 -0.87
N GLY A 48 -3.77 6.80 -0.01
CA GLY A 48 -4.33 8.07 0.44
C GLY A 48 -3.25 8.95 1.07
N ILE A 49 -2.54 8.42 2.06
CA ILE A 49 -1.40 9.09 2.71
C ILE A 49 -0.37 9.53 1.67
N ALA A 50 0.08 8.61 0.80
CA ALA A 50 1.09 8.93 -0.19
C ALA A 50 0.64 10.04 -1.17
N LYS A 51 -0.64 10.08 -1.53
CA LYS A 51 -1.22 11.07 -2.44
C LYS A 51 -1.47 12.42 -1.76
N GLU A 52 -2.07 12.41 -0.57
CA GLU A 52 -2.41 13.63 0.18
C GLU A 52 -1.17 14.36 0.68
N GLU A 53 -0.21 13.61 1.23
CA GLU A 53 1.06 14.18 1.73
C GLU A 53 2.13 14.31 0.64
N ASN A 54 1.82 14.01 -0.63
CA ASN A 54 2.75 14.04 -1.76
C ASN A 54 4.05 13.25 -1.51
N LYS A 55 3.92 12.06 -0.90
CA LYS A 55 5.07 11.22 -0.55
C LYS A 55 5.53 10.42 -1.77
N PRO A 56 6.81 10.54 -2.15
CA PRO A 56 7.31 9.86 -3.33
C PRO A 56 7.38 8.36 -3.10
N VAL A 57 6.71 7.59 -3.96
CA VAL A 57 6.91 6.14 -4.03
C VAL A 57 8.05 5.85 -5.01
N SER A 58 9.10 5.23 -4.47
CA SER A 58 10.29 4.86 -5.22
C SER A 58 9.95 3.94 -6.39
N ASN A 59 10.64 4.10 -7.53
CA ASN A 59 10.39 3.33 -8.76
C ASN A 59 10.49 1.81 -8.54
N VAL A 60 11.30 1.38 -7.59
CA VAL A 60 11.45 -0.03 -7.20
C VAL A 60 10.20 -0.60 -6.50
N LEU A 61 9.38 0.26 -5.88
CA LEU A 61 8.17 -0.12 -5.16
C LEU A 61 6.91 -0.02 -6.02
N ARG A 62 6.89 0.84 -7.05
CA ARG A 62 5.77 1.00 -8.00
C ARG A 62 5.23 -0.32 -8.58
N PRO A 63 6.06 -1.29 -9.03
CA PRO A 63 5.55 -2.58 -9.51
C PRO A 63 4.87 -3.38 -8.39
N LYS A 64 5.35 -3.29 -7.14
CA LYS A 64 4.75 -3.95 -5.97
C LYS A 64 3.39 -3.33 -5.62
N VAL A 65 3.29 -2.01 -5.67
CA VAL A 65 2.01 -1.27 -5.50
C VAL A 65 0.99 -1.74 -6.53
N ARG A 66 1.36 -1.78 -7.83
CA ARG A 66 0.48 -2.24 -8.90
C ARG A 66 0.05 -3.71 -8.70
N ALA A 67 0.98 -4.59 -8.33
CA ALA A 67 0.67 -6.00 -8.10
C ALA A 67 -0.32 -6.19 -6.94
N LEU A 68 -0.11 -5.50 -5.82
CA LEU A 68 -1.01 -5.56 -4.67
C LEU A 68 -2.39 -5.02 -5.00
N ALA A 69 -2.46 -3.88 -5.72
CA ALA A 69 -3.72 -3.30 -6.12
C ALA A 69 -4.53 -4.24 -7.04
N HIS A 70 -3.88 -4.88 -8.01
CA HIS A 70 -4.54 -5.87 -8.87
C HIS A 70 -4.98 -7.12 -8.10
N GLN A 71 -4.15 -7.59 -7.16
CA GLN A 71 -4.47 -8.76 -6.34
C GLN A 71 -5.66 -8.52 -5.40
N MET A 72 -5.83 -7.28 -4.93
CA MET A 72 -6.92 -6.87 -4.05
C MET A 72 -8.11 -6.25 -4.81
N GLU A 73 -8.05 -6.17 -6.14
CA GLU A 73 -9.06 -5.54 -7.00
C GLU A 73 -9.37 -4.07 -6.60
N ILE A 74 -8.34 -3.33 -6.16
CA ILE A 74 -8.46 -1.93 -5.72
C ILE A 74 -8.65 -1.00 -6.92
N ASP A 75 -9.56 -0.03 -6.74
CA ASP A 75 -9.86 0.95 -7.78
C ASP A 75 -8.60 1.71 -8.22
N PRO A 76 -8.34 1.84 -9.53
CA PRO A 76 -7.18 2.53 -10.07
C PRO A 76 -7.03 3.98 -9.58
N ILE A 77 -8.10 4.64 -9.15
CA ILE A 77 -8.05 6.02 -8.63
C ILE A 77 -7.11 6.19 -7.42
N TRP A 78 -6.89 5.11 -6.66
CA TRP A 78 -6.04 5.10 -5.47
C TRP A 78 -4.56 5.02 -5.82
N TRP A 79 -4.18 4.15 -6.77
CA TRP A 79 -2.78 3.74 -6.92
C TRP A 79 -2.13 4.17 -8.25
N THR A 80 -2.91 4.54 -9.27
CA THR A 80 -2.35 4.82 -10.61
C THR A 80 -1.39 6.00 -10.62
N GLU A 81 -1.73 7.12 -9.99
CA GLU A 81 -0.82 8.29 -9.89
C GLU A 81 0.48 7.95 -9.17
N ILE A 82 0.41 7.07 -8.17
CA ILE A 82 1.52 6.68 -7.29
C ILE A 82 2.44 5.67 -8.00
N ALA A 83 1.87 4.81 -8.85
CA ALA A 83 2.57 3.74 -9.55
C ALA A 83 2.82 4.04 -11.04
N LYS A 84 2.65 5.28 -11.49
CA LYS A 84 2.99 5.69 -12.86
C LYS A 84 4.47 5.43 -13.15
N GLU A 85 4.79 4.89 -14.31
CA GLU A 85 6.17 4.87 -14.81
C GLU A 85 6.49 6.26 -15.39
N GLU A 86 7.66 6.81 -15.07
CA GLU A 86 8.15 8.07 -15.65
C GLU A 86 8.56 7.91 -17.11
#